data_AF-A0A0G0BZ67-F1
#
_entry.id   AF-A0A0G0BZ67-F1
#
_cell.length_a   1.000
_cell.length_b   1.000
_cell.length_c   1.000
_cell.angle_alpha   90.00
_cell.angle_beta   90.00
_cell.angle_gamma   90.00
#
_symmetry.space_group_name_H-M   'P 1'
#
loop_
_entity.id
_entity.type
_entity.pdbx_description
1 polymer ?
#
loop_
_entity_poly.entity_id
_entity_poly.type
_entity_poly.pdbx_seq_one_letter_code
_entity_poly.pdbx_strand_id
1 'polypeptide(L)'
;MLNAEDIFKEKSDDFSSGQSRSFRDSPSERVPMIEAVYDEVLGRKPSSRELAYYKYGVLEENEIRIKLLKSEEHKKIIENSSKVPGLESELRDLRITEKKLVQGIDDYKSEISQSQNLLNEKNAIILELREQVKNPYDLPSKIEKYEAGFDVFNSNMEKRSQSEKRKGLKESIKDLIELFVK
;
A
#
# COMPACT_ATOMS: atom_id res chain seq x y z
N MET A 1 -93.11 -42.97 18.26
CA MET A 1 -92.87 -42.85 16.81
C MET A 1 -91.68 -41.95 16.64
N LEU A 2 -90.51 -42.53 16.34
CA LEU A 2 -89.26 -41.80 16.16
C LEU A 2 -89.18 -41.38 14.69
N ASN A 3 -89.07 -40.08 14.45
CA ASN A 3 -89.04 -39.47 13.13
C ASN A 3 -87.77 -39.91 12.38
N ALA A 4 -87.98 -40.59 11.26
CA ALA A 4 -86.97 -41.22 10.42
C ALA A 4 -86.62 -40.33 9.21
N GLU A 5 -86.22 -39.07 9.43
CA GLU A 5 -85.98 -38.11 8.34
C GLU A 5 -84.60 -37.43 8.32
N ASP A 6 -83.66 -37.76 9.21
CA ASP A 6 -82.35 -37.08 9.29
C ASP A 6 -81.12 -38.01 9.18
N ILE A 7 -81.18 -39.10 8.38
CA ILE A 7 -80.07 -40.08 8.25
C ILE A 7 -79.47 -40.12 6.82
N PHE A 8 -79.75 -39.14 5.95
CA PHE A 8 -79.18 -39.08 4.58
C PHE A 8 -78.55 -37.73 4.21
N LYS A 9 -78.00 -36.99 5.18
CA LYS A 9 -77.36 -35.68 4.93
C LYS A 9 -75.86 -35.62 5.20
N GLU A 10 -75.19 -36.76 5.29
CA GLU A 10 -73.73 -36.84 5.37
C GLU A 10 -73.23 -37.97 4.47
N LYS A 11 -72.65 -37.58 3.33
CA LYS A 11 -71.58 -38.28 2.56
C LYS A 11 -71.70 -37.95 1.08
N SER A 12 -71.19 -36.79 0.70
CA SER A 12 -70.54 -36.57 -0.59
C SER A 12 -70.04 -35.12 -0.63
N ASP A 13 -68.88 -34.88 -0.04
CA ASP A 13 -67.85 -33.98 -0.60
C ASP A 13 -66.65 -33.90 0.35
N ASP A 14 -65.94 -35.02 0.49
CA ASP A 14 -64.57 -35.06 1.01
C ASP A 14 -63.65 -35.65 -0.06
N PHE A 15 -63.57 -34.97 -1.21
CA PHE A 15 -62.44 -35.12 -2.14
C PHE A 15 -61.35 -34.11 -1.75
N SER A 16 -60.76 -34.33 -0.58
CA SER A 16 -59.48 -33.73 -0.20
C SER A 16 -58.38 -34.78 -0.36
N SER A 17 -57.90 -34.99 -1.59
CA SER A 17 -56.65 -35.70 -1.83
C SER A 17 -56.00 -35.28 -3.14
N GLY A 18 -54.84 -34.63 -3.04
CA GLY A 18 -53.88 -34.52 -4.14
C GLY A 18 -53.98 -33.27 -5.01
N GLN A 19 -54.21 -32.08 -4.43
CA GLN A 19 -53.86 -30.85 -5.13
C GLN A 19 -52.33 -30.69 -5.08
N SER A 20 -51.63 -31.29 -6.03
CA SER A 20 -50.29 -30.87 -6.40
C SER A 20 -50.36 -29.38 -6.71
N ARG A 21 -49.92 -28.58 -5.75
CA ARG A 21 -49.81 -27.13 -5.84
C ARG A 21 -48.71 -26.78 -6.83
N SER A 22 -48.95 -27.05 -8.11
CA SER A 22 -48.30 -26.31 -9.20
C SER A 22 -49.01 -24.96 -9.31
N PHE A 23 -49.01 -24.18 -8.22
CA PHE A 23 -49.35 -22.78 -8.31
C PHE A 23 -48.21 -22.16 -9.12
N ARG A 24 -48.47 -21.89 -10.40
CA ARG A 24 -47.66 -20.94 -11.14
C ARG A 24 -47.89 -19.61 -10.44
N ASP A 25 -47.01 -19.27 -9.51
CA ASP A 25 -47.01 -17.98 -8.83
C ASP A 25 -47.22 -16.86 -9.85
N SER A 26 -48.06 -15.90 -9.50
CA SER A 26 -48.33 -14.79 -10.40
C SER A 26 -47.01 -14.06 -10.72
N PRO A 27 -46.79 -13.58 -11.96
CA PRO A 27 -45.53 -12.93 -12.32
C PRO A 27 -45.12 -11.78 -11.40
N SER A 28 -46.07 -11.14 -10.72
CA SER A 28 -45.81 -10.06 -9.75
C SER A 28 -45.27 -10.58 -8.41
N GLU A 29 -45.70 -11.76 -7.98
CA GLU A 29 -45.29 -12.39 -6.71
C GLU A 29 -43.88 -13.02 -6.79
N ARG A 30 -43.45 -13.36 -8.01
CA ARG A 30 -42.10 -13.89 -8.27
C ARG A 30 -40.99 -12.84 -8.21
N VAL A 31 -41.30 -11.56 -8.41
CA VAL A 31 -40.32 -10.47 -8.39
C VAL A 31 -39.54 -10.38 -7.07
N PRO A 32 -40.19 -10.29 -5.89
CA PRO A 32 -39.48 -10.22 -4.62
C PRO A 32 -38.64 -11.47 -4.33
N MET A 33 -39.11 -12.66 -4.72
CA MET A 33 -38.33 -13.90 -4.61
C MET A 33 -37.04 -13.81 -5.44
N ILE A 34 -37.13 -13.39 -6.70
CA ILE A 34 -35.98 -13.28 -7.59
C ILE A 34 -34.99 -12.24 -7.06
N GLU A 35 -35.47 -11.10 -6.58
CA GLU A 35 -34.62 -10.08 -5.97
C GLU A 35 -33.88 -10.60 -4.74
N ALA A 36 -34.56 -11.33 -3.85
CA ALA A 36 -33.95 -11.92 -2.67
C ALA A 36 -32.86 -12.95 -3.02
N VAL A 37 -33.10 -13.82 -4.00
CA VAL A 37 -32.11 -14.83 -4.44
C VAL A 37 -30.89 -14.16 -5.09
N TYR A 38 -31.09 -13.09 -5.85
CA TYR A 38 -29.99 -12.33 -6.45
C TYR A 38 -29.14 -11.61 -5.41
N ASP A 39 -29.78 -11.02 -4.40
CA ASP A 39 -29.07 -10.38 -3.30
C ASP A 39 -28.31 -11.40 -2.44
N GLU A 40 -28.93 -12.56 -2.15
CA GLU A 40 -28.30 -13.66 -1.40
C GLU A 40 -27.06 -14.21 -2.10
N VAL A 41 -27.15 -14.49 -3.41
CA VAL A 41 -26.08 -15.18 -4.15
C VAL A 41 -25.02 -14.23 -4.71
N LEU A 42 -25.43 -13.07 -5.22
CA LEU A 42 -24.54 -12.13 -5.92
C LEU A 42 -24.37 -10.79 -5.18
N GLY A 43 -25.10 -10.53 -4.09
CA GLY A 43 -25.02 -9.27 -3.34
C GLY A 43 -25.48 -8.05 -4.14
N ARG A 44 -26.31 -8.24 -5.18
CA ARG A 44 -26.80 -7.18 -6.06
C ARG A 44 -28.24 -7.42 -6.46
N LYS A 45 -28.93 -6.35 -6.87
CA LYS A 45 -30.25 -6.47 -7.51
C LYS A 45 -30.13 -7.04 -8.93
N PRO A 46 -31.14 -7.80 -9.39
CA PRO A 46 -31.20 -8.31 -10.76
C PRO A 46 -31.37 -7.15 -11.75
N SER A 47 -30.74 -7.27 -12.91
CA SER A 47 -30.98 -6.36 -14.03
C SER A 47 -32.39 -6.54 -14.58
N SER A 48 -32.96 -5.51 -15.22
CA SER A 48 -34.30 -5.57 -15.81
C SER A 48 -34.47 -6.75 -16.78
N ARG A 49 -33.40 -7.12 -17.51
CA ARG A 49 -33.39 -8.28 -18.42
C ARG A 49 -33.41 -9.62 -17.66
N GLU A 50 -32.64 -9.72 -16.59
CA GLU A 50 -32.54 -10.92 -15.75
C GLU A 50 -33.84 -11.15 -14.98
N LEU A 51 -34.39 -10.06 -14.43
CA LEU A 51 -35.66 -10.07 -13.74
C LEU A 51 -36.78 -10.54 -14.69
N ALA A 52 -36.87 -9.98 -15.89
CA ALA A 52 -37.85 -10.41 -16.88
C ALA A 52 -37.68 -11.89 -17.28
N TYR A 53 -36.44 -12.36 -17.41
CA TYR A 53 -36.14 -13.75 -17.77
C TYR A 53 -36.68 -14.75 -16.73
N TYR A 54 -36.50 -14.48 -15.44
CA TYR A 54 -36.99 -15.36 -14.37
C TYR A 54 -38.44 -15.09 -13.96
N LYS A 55 -38.94 -13.87 -14.17
CA LYS A 55 -40.33 -13.47 -13.90
C LYS A 55 -41.34 -14.24 -14.75
N TYR A 56 -41.03 -14.46 -16.02
CA TYR A 56 -41.88 -15.24 -16.94
C TYR A 56 -41.38 -16.67 -17.16
N GLY A 57 -40.28 -17.05 -16.50
CA GLY A 57 -39.70 -18.39 -16.58
C GLY A 57 -40.47 -19.42 -15.74
N VAL A 58 -40.23 -20.69 -16.03
CA VAL A 58 -40.83 -21.83 -15.30
C VAL A 58 -39.95 -22.31 -14.13
N LEU A 59 -38.73 -21.76 -14.00
CA LEU A 59 -37.74 -22.21 -13.03
C LEU A 59 -38.19 -21.95 -11.59
N GLU A 60 -38.00 -22.91 -10.68
CA GLU A 60 -38.26 -22.71 -9.26
C GLU A 60 -37.11 -21.94 -8.57
N GLU A 61 -37.37 -21.39 -7.37
CA GLU A 61 -36.38 -20.61 -6.60
C GLU A 61 -35.02 -21.31 -6.49
N ASN A 62 -35.04 -22.60 -6.14
CA ASN A 62 -33.85 -23.41 -5.94
C ASN A 62 -33.07 -23.59 -7.24
N GLU A 63 -33.75 -23.72 -8.37
CA GLU A 63 -33.12 -23.85 -9.68
C GLU A 63 -32.46 -22.52 -10.10
N ILE A 64 -33.10 -21.39 -9.81
CA ILE A 64 -32.52 -20.06 -10.01
C ILE A 64 -31.25 -19.91 -9.16
N ARG A 65 -31.30 -20.28 -7.87
CA ARG A 65 -30.15 -20.24 -6.95
C ARG A 65 -28.98 -21.08 -7.48
N ILE A 66 -29.23 -22.33 -7.87
CA ILE A 66 -28.19 -23.22 -8.43
C ILE A 66 -27.60 -22.64 -9.72
N LYS A 67 -28.43 -22.04 -10.58
CA LYS A 67 -27.96 -21.43 -11.82
C LYS A 67 -27.07 -20.21 -11.57
N LEU A 68 -27.40 -19.37 -10.59
CA LEU A 68 -26.58 -18.22 -10.20
C LEU A 68 -25.27 -18.67 -9.56
N LEU A 69 -25.28 -19.69 -8.71
CA LEU A 69 -24.05 -20.25 -8.11
C LEU A 69 -23.08 -20.82 -9.15
N LYS A 70 -23.62 -21.40 -10.24
CA LYS A 70 -22.83 -21.94 -11.37
C LYS A 70 -22.40 -20.86 -12.37
N SER A 71 -22.93 -19.65 -12.27
CA SER A 71 -22.64 -18.57 -13.20
C SER A 71 -21.17 -18.14 -13.12
N GLU A 72 -20.63 -17.66 -14.24
CA GLU A 72 -19.29 -17.08 -14.29
C GLU A 72 -19.16 -15.83 -13.40
N GLU A 73 -20.27 -15.11 -13.14
CA GLU A 73 -20.27 -13.95 -12.25
C GLU A 73 -19.95 -14.35 -10.82
N HIS A 74 -20.61 -15.40 -10.29
CA HIS A 74 -20.36 -15.88 -8.94
C HIS A 74 -18.92 -16.40 -8.78
N LYS A 75 -18.38 -17.11 -9.79
CA LYS A 75 -16.97 -17.53 -9.80
C LYS A 75 -16.02 -16.34 -9.72
N LYS A 76 -16.26 -15.30 -10.52
CA LYS A 76 -15.46 -14.06 -10.49
C LYS A 76 -15.54 -13.35 -9.15
N ILE A 77 -16.69 -13.35 -8.47
CA ILE A 77 -16.84 -12.78 -7.13
C ILE A 77 -15.92 -13.51 -6.15
N ILE A 78 -15.92 -14.85 -6.17
CA ILE A 78 -15.03 -15.66 -5.31
C ILE A 78 -13.56 -15.35 -5.60
N GLU A 79 -13.17 -15.38 -6.89
CA GLU A 79 -11.79 -15.06 -7.32
C GLU A 79 -11.36 -13.64 -6.97
N ASN A 80 -12.28 -12.68 -6.99
CA ASN A 80 -11.99 -11.31 -6.58
C ASN A 80 -11.87 -11.23 -5.07
N SER A 81 -12.75 -11.89 -4.32
CA SER A 81 -12.70 -11.90 -2.84
C SER A 81 -11.39 -12.49 -2.31
N SER A 82 -10.83 -13.50 -2.98
CA SER A 82 -9.54 -14.09 -2.59
C SER A 82 -8.36 -13.16 -2.83
N LYS A 83 -8.48 -12.19 -3.75
CA LYS A 83 -7.44 -11.19 -4.05
C LYS A 83 -7.51 -9.97 -3.13
N VAL A 84 -8.68 -9.64 -2.56
CA VAL A 84 -8.87 -8.51 -1.65
C VAL A 84 -7.83 -8.46 -0.51
N PRO A 85 -7.55 -9.54 0.24
CA PRO A 85 -6.57 -9.46 1.33
C PRO A 85 -5.15 -9.14 0.84
N GLY A 86 -4.76 -9.63 -0.35
CA GLY A 86 -3.47 -9.30 -0.97
C GLY A 86 -3.39 -7.82 -1.35
N LEU A 87 -4.46 -7.27 -1.94
CA LEU A 87 -4.55 -5.86 -2.29
C LEU A 87 -4.49 -4.95 -1.06
N GLU A 88 -5.10 -5.34 0.06
CA GLU A 88 -5.00 -4.58 1.31
C GLU A 88 -3.58 -4.54 1.86
N SER A 89 -2.86 -5.67 1.84
CA SER A 89 -1.44 -5.69 2.23
C SER A 89 -0.57 -4.85 1.29
N GLU A 90 -0.76 -4.99 -0.02
CA GLU A 90 -0.04 -4.19 -1.01
C GLU A 90 -0.29 -2.68 -0.82
N LEU A 91 -1.54 -2.28 -0.56
CA LEU A 91 -1.86 -0.89 -0.25
C LEU A 91 -1.18 -0.39 1.02
N ARG A 92 -1.05 -1.22 2.05
CA ARG A 92 -0.33 -0.85 3.28
C ARG A 92 1.16 -0.67 2.98
N ASP A 93 1.75 -1.59 2.23
CA ASP A 93 3.16 -1.52 1.86
C ASP A 93 3.45 -0.29 1.00
N LEU A 94 2.60 0.00 0.01
CA LEU A 94 2.69 1.20 -0.82
C LEU A 94 2.57 2.48 0.00
N ARG A 95 1.68 2.53 0.99
CA ARG A 95 1.57 3.69 1.91
C ARG A 95 2.82 3.87 2.76
N ILE A 96 3.47 2.77 3.15
CA ILE A 96 4.72 2.84 3.92
C ILE A 96 5.85 3.36 3.02
N THR A 97 5.95 2.88 1.77
CA THR A 97 6.97 3.37 0.83
C THR A 97 6.74 4.83 0.46
N GLU A 98 5.50 5.25 0.24
CA GLU A 98 5.13 6.65 0.03
C GLU A 98 5.62 7.53 1.20
N LYS A 99 5.31 7.14 2.44
CA LYS A 99 5.76 7.90 3.62
C LYS A 99 7.28 7.98 3.73
N LYS A 100 8.00 6.89 3.45
CA LYS A 100 9.46 6.88 3.43
C LYS A 100 10.03 7.82 2.37
N LEU A 101 9.42 7.86 1.19
CA LEU A 101 9.83 8.74 0.10
C LEU A 101 9.59 10.22 0.45
N VAL A 102 8.42 10.54 1.01
CA VAL A 102 8.12 11.91 1.47
C VAL A 102 9.12 12.36 2.54
N GLN A 103 9.40 11.50 3.52
CA GLN A 103 10.41 11.80 4.54
C GLN A 103 11.80 12.02 3.92
N GLY A 104 12.20 11.18 2.97
CA GLY A 104 13.48 11.36 2.27
C GLY A 104 13.55 12.68 1.50
N ILE A 105 12.45 13.13 0.88
CA ILE A 105 12.39 14.43 0.20
C ILE A 105 12.59 15.57 1.21
N ASP A 106 11.95 15.50 2.37
CA ASP A 106 12.08 16.53 3.41
C ASP A 106 13.51 16.57 3.98
N ASP A 107 14.13 15.41 4.19
CA ASP A 107 15.52 15.29 4.64
C ASP A 107 16.48 15.92 3.61
N TYR A 108 16.34 15.59 2.32
CA TYR A 108 17.15 16.18 1.25
C TYR A 108 16.94 17.70 1.13
N LYS A 109 15.70 18.18 1.30
CA LYS A 109 15.41 19.60 1.27
C LYS A 109 16.11 20.34 2.43
N SER A 110 16.12 19.74 3.61
CA SER A 110 16.86 20.25 4.78
C SER A 110 18.37 20.25 4.50
N GLU A 111 18.92 19.16 3.96
CA GLU A 111 20.34 19.05 3.62
C GLU A 111 20.79 20.10 2.59
N ILE A 112 19.98 20.34 1.55
CA ILE A 112 20.23 21.39 0.55
C ILE A 112 20.23 22.76 1.22
N SER A 113 19.25 23.04 2.09
CA SER A 113 19.19 24.32 2.80
C SER A 113 20.43 24.54 3.68
N GLN A 114 20.88 23.51 4.38
CA GLN A 114 22.08 23.58 5.23
C GLN A 114 23.35 23.78 4.39
N SER A 115 23.47 23.04 3.28
CA SER A 115 24.59 23.21 2.34
C SER A 115 24.64 24.61 1.74
N GLN A 116 23.49 25.20 1.44
CA GLN A 116 23.41 26.55 0.90
C GLN A 116 23.81 27.60 1.94
N ASN A 117 23.42 27.42 3.20
CA ASN A 117 23.89 28.27 4.31
C ASN A 117 25.41 28.20 4.46
N LEU A 118 25.98 26.99 4.47
CA LEU A 118 27.42 26.79 4.55
C LEU A 118 28.17 27.42 3.37
N LEU A 119 27.60 27.36 2.17
CA LEU A 119 28.17 28.01 0.99
C LEU A 119 28.17 29.54 1.14
N ASN A 120 27.07 30.10 1.66
CA ASN A 120 26.96 31.54 1.90
C ASN A 120 27.97 32.00 2.96
N GLU A 121 28.12 31.27 4.06
CA GLU A 121 29.12 31.54 5.09
C GLU A 121 30.54 31.50 4.53
N LYS A 122 30.88 30.46 3.74
CA LYS A 122 32.18 30.36 3.07
C LYS A 122 32.43 31.53 2.11
N ASN A 123 31.42 31.93 1.35
CA ASN A 123 31.53 33.07 0.44
C ASN A 123 31.73 34.38 1.21
N ALA A 124 31.06 34.56 2.35
CA ALA A 124 31.26 35.74 3.22
C ALA A 124 32.69 35.81 3.74
N ILE A 125 33.25 34.69 4.23
CA ILE A 125 34.64 34.63 4.68
C ILE A 125 35.62 34.91 3.52
N ILE A 126 35.36 34.40 2.32
CA ILE A 126 36.19 34.70 1.14
C ILE A 126 36.19 36.19 0.83
N LEU A 127 35.04 36.87 0.97
CA LEU A 127 34.95 38.31 0.76
C LEU A 127 35.76 39.07 1.81
N GLU A 128 35.64 38.70 3.08
CA GLU A 128 36.41 39.29 4.18
C GLU A 128 37.93 39.13 3.95
N LEU A 129 38.38 37.92 3.63
CA LEU A 129 39.79 37.64 3.32
C LEU A 129 40.28 38.44 2.11
N ARG A 130 39.45 38.61 1.08
CA ARG A 130 39.80 39.43 -0.09
C ARG A 130 39.91 40.91 0.27
N GLU A 131 39.07 41.40 1.17
CA GLU A 131 39.16 42.77 1.67
C GLU A 131 40.43 42.99 2.49
N GLN A 132 40.79 42.04 3.36
CA GLN A 132 42.05 42.06 4.11
C GLN A 132 43.26 42.13 3.16
N VAL A 133 43.32 41.24 2.16
CA VAL A 133 44.41 41.25 1.16
C VAL A 133 44.45 42.53 0.33
N LYS A 134 43.28 43.12 0.03
CA LYS A 134 43.20 44.36 -0.75
C LYS A 134 43.67 45.58 0.05
N ASN A 135 43.75 45.51 1.38
CA ASN A 135 44.19 46.61 2.21
C ASN A 135 45.73 46.72 2.20
N PRO A 136 46.33 47.71 1.50
CA PRO A 136 47.79 47.83 1.38
C PRO A 136 48.49 48.25 2.68
N TYR A 137 47.73 48.54 3.74
CA TYR A 137 48.25 48.94 5.05
C TYR A 137 48.05 47.88 6.14
N ASP A 138 47.53 46.70 5.79
CA ASP A 138 47.42 45.57 6.71
C ASP A 138 48.77 44.84 6.80
N LEU A 139 49.69 45.46 7.54
CA LEU A 139 51.02 44.91 7.78
C LEU A 139 50.94 43.94 8.95
N PRO A 140 51.33 42.67 8.79
CA PRO A 140 51.25 41.70 9.86
C PRO A 140 52.03 42.20 11.08
N SER A 141 51.39 42.10 12.24
CA SER A 141 51.98 42.43 13.53
C SER A 141 53.30 41.68 13.68
N LYS A 142 54.29 42.26 14.38
CA LYS A 142 55.59 41.59 14.61
C LYS A 142 55.39 40.17 15.17
N ILE A 143 54.36 39.95 15.97
CA ILE A 143 54.00 38.66 16.59
C ILE A 143 53.57 37.63 15.53
N GLU A 144 52.71 38.01 14.60
CA GLU A 144 52.22 37.12 13.52
C GLU A 144 53.35 36.71 12.57
N LYS A 145 54.33 37.59 12.34
CA LYS A 145 55.54 37.26 11.57
C LYS A 145 56.40 36.20 12.26
N TYR A 146 56.47 36.22 13.59
CA TYR A 146 57.21 35.20 14.37
C TYR A 146 56.47 33.86 14.40
N GLU A 147 55.14 33.86 14.53
CA GLU A 147 54.33 32.63 14.51
C GLU A 147 54.35 31.94 13.14
N ALA A 148 54.19 32.71 12.05
CA ALA A 148 54.30 32.15 10.69
C ALA A 148 55.70 31.56 10.41
N GLY A 149 56.76 32.17 10.96
CA GLY A 149 58.11 31.61 10.89
C GLY A 149 58.29 30.32 11.70
N PHE A 150 57.58 30.19 12.83
CA PHE A 150 57.60 29.01 13.69
C PHE A 150 56.87 27.82 13.07
N ASP A 151 55.73 28.03 12.42
CA ASP A 151 54.97 26.97 11.73
C ASP A 151 55.69 26.43 10.49
N VAL A 152 56.38 27.29 9.74
CA VAL A 152 57.23 26.88 8.62
C VAL A 152 58.44 26.08 9.10
N PHE A 153 58.97 26.39 10.29
CA PHE A 153 60.06 25.63 10.90
C PHE A 153 59.60 24.25 11.37
N ASN A 154 58.45 24.16 12.05
CA ASN A 154 57.91 22.89 12.58
C ASN A 154 57.40 21.96 11.48
N SER A 155 56.70 22.46 10.46
CA SER A 155 56.22 21.66 9.33
C SER A 155 57.36 21.03 8.51
N ASN A 156 58.51 21.71 8.41
CA ASN A 156 59.72 21.13 7.82
C ASN A 156 60.40 20.09 8.72
N MET A 157 60.27 20.20 10.04
CA MET A 157 60.71 19.18 10.99
C MET A 157 59.85 17.91 10.91
N GLU A 158 58.53 18.06 10.85
CA GLU A 158 57.60 16.91 10.74
C GLU A 158 57.80 16.14 9.42
N LYS A 159 57.97 16.85 8.29
CA LYS A 159 58.26 16.22 6.99
C LYS A 159 59.59 15.46 6.98
N ARG A 160 60.60 15.92 7.73
CA ARG A 160 61.87 15.19 7.92
C ARG A 160 61.72 13.97 8.82
N SER A 161 60.82 14.01 9.80
CA SER A 161 60.57 12.88 10.70
C SER A 161 59.73 11.75 10.08
N GLN A 162 58.89 12.06 9.08
CA GLN A 162 58.07 11.06 8.37
C GLN A 162 58.81 10.29 7.27
N SER A 163 59.92 10.80 6.75
CA SER A 163 60.69 10.11 5.69
C SER A 163 61.47 8.86 6.15
N GLU A 164 61.49 8.55 7.45
CA GLU A 164 62.28 7.44 8.00
C GLU A 164 61.49 6.19 8.46
N LYS A 165 60.16 6.19 8.40
CA LYS A 165 59.37 4.98 8.76
C LYS A 165 58.86 4.25 7.52
N ARG A 166 59.75 3.49 6.88
CA ARG A 166 59.33 2.44 5.92
C ARG A 166 58.56 1.37 6.71
N LYS A 167 57.24 1.29 6.48
CA LYS A 167 56.40 0.19 7.01
C LYS A 167 56.99 -1.14 6.58
N GLY A 168 57.21 -2.05 7.53
CA GLY A 168 57.76 -3.36 7.25
C GLY A 168 56.74 -4.20 6.46
N LEU A 169 57.19 -5.01 5.51
CA LEU A 169 56.35 -5.86 4.65
C LEU A 169 55.28 -6.67 5.42
N LYS A 170 55.55 -6.99 6.69
CA LYS A 170 54.62 -7.70 7.59
C LYS A 170 53.36 -6.89 7.92
N GLU A 171 53.48 -5.57 8.08
CA GLU A 171 52.34 -4.69 8.36
C GLU A 171 51.44 -4.56 7.13
N SER A 172 52.04 -4.42 5.94
CA SER A 172 51.30 -4.37 4.68
C SER A 172 50.59 -5.68 4.34
N ILE A 173 51.14 -6.83 4.74
CA ILE A 173 50.48 -8.14 4.58
C ILE A 173 49.30 -8.27 5.55
N LYS A 174 49.45 -7.77 6.78
CA LYS A 174 48.37 -7.81 7.78
C LYS A 174 47.16 -6.97 7.35
N ASP A 175 47.42 -5.77 6.82
CA ASP A 175 46.36 -4.90 6.27
C ASP A 175 45.63 -5.56 5.08
N LEU A 176 46.34 -6.35 4.26
CA LEU A 176 45.77 -7.04 3.10
C LEU A 176 44.89 -8.23 3.52
N ILE A 177 45.27 -8.94 4.59
CA ILE A 177 44.48 -10.03 5.17
C ILE A 177 43.22 -9.47 5.85
N GLU A 178 43.31 -8.35 6.57
CA GLU A 178 42.15 -7.70 7.19
C GLU A 178 41.14 -7.18 6.16
N LEU A 179 41.58 -6.81 4.95
CA LEU A 179 40.70 -6.40 3.85
C LEU A 179 39.94 -7.58 3.20
N PHE A 180 40.47 -8.81 3.31
CA PHE A 180 39.90 -10.01 2.70
C PHE A 180 39.01 -10.83 3.65
N VAL A 181 39.05 -10.55 4.95
CA VAL A 181 38.27 -11.26 6.00
C VAL A 181 37.03 -10.46 6.42
N LYS A 182 36.56 -9.53 5.59
CA LYS A 182 35.31 -8.80 5.78
C LYS A 182 34.30 -9.08 4.68
#